data_AF-B0ST19-F1
#
_entry.id   AF-B0ST19-F1
#
_cell.length_a   1.000
_cell.length_b   1.000
_cell.length_c   1.000
_cell.angle_alpha   90.00
_cell.angle_beta   90.00
_cell.angle_gamma   90.00
#
_symmetry.space_group_name_H-M   'P 1'
#
loop_
_entity.id
_entity.type
_entity.pdbx_description
1 polymer ?
#
loop_
_entity_poly.entity_id
_entity_poly.type
_entity_poly.pdbx_seq_one_letter_code
_entity_poly.pdbx_strand_id
1 'polypeptide(L)' 'MALVTMPGTMTEKFYFSIRDESITETLNASIGKRVVLEYEEHIGVPFSCFAETRYFVTGVKAVGEVPPL' A
#
# COMPACT_ATOMS: atom_id res chain seq x y z
N MET A 1 -8.37 -0.49 -9.20
CA MET A 1 -7.64 -1.55 -9.92
C MET A 1 -6.88 -2.35 -8.86
N ALA A 2 -7.06 -3.67 -8.78
CA ALA A 2 -6.40 -4.51 -7.78
C ALA A 2 -5.19 -5.20 -8.42
N LEU A 3 -4.00 -5.05 -7.82
CA LEU A 3 -2.80 -5.78 -8.22
C LEU A 3 -2.95 -7.23 -7.75
N VAL A 4 -3.29 -8.12 -8.68
CA VAL A 4 -3.35 -9.57 -8.44
C VAL A 4 -2.03 -10.17 -8.89
N THR A 5 -1.26 -10.73 -7.95
CA THR A 5 0.00 -11.42 -8.24
C THR A 5 -0.30 -12.74 -8.96
N MET A 6 0.05 -12.84 -10.25
CA MET A 6 0.00 -14.12 -10.97
C MET A 6 1.16 -15.03 -10.54
N PRO A 7 0.93 -16.32 -10.26
CA PRO A 7 1.99 -17.24 -9.89
C PRO A 7 3.03 -17.37 -11.02
N GLY A 8 4.30 -17.21 -10.69
CA GLY A 8 5.41 -17.17 -11.66
C GLY A 8 5.93 -15.78 -12.01
N THR A 9 5.26 -14.71 -11.56
CA THR A 9 5.80 -13.34 -11.63
C THR A 9 6.56 -13.01 -10.35
N MET A 10 7.80 -12.56 -10.49
CA MET A 10 8.57 -12.00 -9.37
C MET A 10 7.71 -10.87 -8.80
N THR A 11 7.25 -10.99 -7.55
CA THR A 11 6.36 -10.00 -6.94
C THR A 11 7.07 -8.65 -6.97
N GLU A 12 6.63 -7.76 -7.87
CA GLU A 12 7.21 -6.44 -7.97
C GLU A 12 6.94 -5.70 -6.66
N LYS A 13 8.00 -5.13 -6.08
CA LYS A 13 7.87 -4.28 -4.91
C LYS A 13 7.11 -3.02 -5.33
N PHE A 14 5.92 -2.84 -4.76
CA PHE A 14 5.16 -1.62 -4.91
C PHE A 14 5.64 -0.59 -3.88
N TYR A 15 6.34 0.44 -4.33
CA TYR A 15 6.79 1.54 -3.49
C TYR A 15 5.68 2.60 -3.35
N PHE A 16 5.37 2.98 -2.12
CA PHE A 16 4.33 3.94 -1.79
C PHE A 16 4.85 4.94 -0.74
N SER A 17 4.17 6.08 -0.64
CA SER A 17 4.44 7.10 0.37
C SER A 17 3.22 7.27 1.28
N ILE A 18 3.45 7.56 2.56
CA ILE A 18 2.40 7.87 3.55
C ILE A 18 2.66 9.27 4.07
N ARG A 19 1.61 10.10 4.12
CA ARG A 19 1.68 11.45 4.69
C ARG A 19 0.94 11.60 6.01
N ASP A 20 -0.03 10.71 6.26
CA ASP A 20 -0.84 10.73 7.46
C ASP A 20 -0.23 9.82 8.53
N GLU A 21 0.01 10.38 9.71
CA GLU A 21 0.58 9.65 10.85
C GLU A 21 -0.37 8.55 11.35
N SER A 22 -1.69 8.77 11.31
CA SER A 22 -2.67 7.76 11.74
C SER A 22 -2.67 6.51 10.85
N ILE A 23 -2.44 6.70 9.55
CA ILE A 23 -2.27 5.61 8.59
C ILE A 23 -0.96 4.86 8.86
N THR A 24 0.09 5.58 9.22
CA THR A 24 1.39 5.00 9.58
C THR A 24 1.27 4.12 10.81
N GLU A 25 0.59 4.59 11.86
CA GLU A 25 0.30 3.81 13.07
C GLU A 25 -0.50 2.54 12.75
N THR A 26 -1.56 2.68 11.95
CA THR A 26 -2.39 1.54 11.54
C THR A 26 -1.59 0.50 10.75
N LEU A 27 -0.73 0.95 9.83
CA LEU A 27 0.13 0.07 9.05
C LEU A 27 1.14 -0.65 9.96
N ASN A 28 1.78 0.08 10.87
CA ASN A 28 2.74 -0.48 11.83
C ASN A 28 2.07 -1.53 12.73
N ALA A 29 0.84 -1.27 13.20
CA ALA A 29 0.06 -2.23 13.98
C ALA A 29 -0.37 -3.47 13.17
N SER A 30 -0.33 -3.40 11.84
CA SER A 30 -0.67 -4.48 10.92
C SER A 30 0.56 -5.27 10.41
N ILE A 31 1.77 -4.97 10.90
CA ILE A 31 2.98 -5.70 10.51
C ILE A 31 2.80 -7.21 10.77
N GLY A 32 3.18 -8.01 9.79
CA GLY A 32 3.02 -9.48 9.82
C GLY A 32 1.64 -9.98 9.40
N LYS A 33 0.68 -9.08 9.11
CA LYS A 33 -0.64 -9.44 8.58
C LYS A 33 -0.73 -9.14 7.09
N ARG A 34 -1.65 -9.84 6.41
CA ARG A 34 -2.02 -9.49 5.04
C ARG A 34 -2.92 -8.25 5.08
N VAL A 35 -2.58 -7.24 4.28
CA VAL A 35 -3.32 -5.98 4.21
C VAL A 35 -3.70 -5.64 2.78
N VAL A 36 -4.75 -4.85 2.64
CA VAL A 36 -5.12 -4.12 1.42
C VAL A 36 -4.81 -2.65 1.66
N LEU A 37 -4.11 -2.06 0.70
CA LEU A 37 -3.77 -0.64 0.68
C LEU A 37 -4.70 0.08 -0.30
N GLU A 38 -5.36 1.13 0.17
CA GLU A 38 -6.05 2.10 -0.68
C GLU A 38 -5.09 3.27 -0.91
N TYR A 39 -4.94 3.69 -2.17
CA TYR A 39 -4.01 4.75 -2.52
C TYR A 39 -4.57 5.67 -3.60
N GLU A 40 -4.07 6.89 -3.60
CA GLU A 40 -4.30 7.89 -4.64
C GLU A 40 -3.01 8.15 -5.42
N GLU A 41 -3.14 8.29 -6.73
CA GLU A 41 -2.03 8.57 -7.62
C GLU A 41 -2.08 10.05 -8.06
N HIS A 42 -1.07 10.82 -7.66
CA HIS A 42 -0.99 12.23 -8.01
C HIS A 42 0.00 12.45 -9.15
N ILE A 43 -0.52 12.67 -10.36
CA ILE A 43 0.27 12.90 -11.57
C ILE A 43 0.75 14.34 -11.61
N GLY A 44 2.06 14.56 -11.78
CA GLY A 44 2.64 15.90 -11.94
C GLY A 44 3.02 16.60 -10.63
N VAL A 45 2.85 15.96 -9.47
CA VAL A 45 3.37 16.48 -8.20
C VAL A 45 4.88 16.24 -8.15
N PRO A 46 5.70 17.28 -7.87
CA PRO A 46 7.14 17.09 -7.66
C PRO A 46 7.35 16.30 -6.37
N PHE A 47 7.55 14.98 -6.52
CA PHE A 47 7.66 14.05 -5.39
C PHE A 47 8.82 14.44 -4.46
N SER A 48 9.98 14.86 -4.97
CA SER A 48 11.16 15.19 -4.16
C SER A 48 10.94 16.17 -2.98
N CYS A 49 9.88 16.99 -2.99
CA CYS A 49 9.53 17.87 -1.86
C CYS A 49 8.46 17.29 -0.92
N PHE A 50 7.64 16.34 -1.39
CA PHE A 50 6.41 15.91 -0.73
C PHE A 50 6.32 14.40 -0.42
N ALA A 51 7.11 13.56 -1.10
CA ALA A 51 7.09 12.10 -0.99
C ALA A 51 8.20 11.42 -1.80
N GLU A 52 8.42 10.12 -1.60
CA GLU A 52 9.36 9.37 -2.44
C GLU A 52 8.70 8.87 -3.73
N THR A 53 7.38 8.69 -3.73
CA THR A 53 6.61 8.20 -4.87
C THR A 53 5.35 9.02 -5.13
N ARG A 54 4.72 8.80 -6.29
CA ARG A 54 3.44 9.40 -6.70
C ARG A 54 2.21 8.68 -6.13
N TYR A 55 2.42 7.60 -5.38
CA TYR A 55 1.38 6.76 -4.82
C TYR A 55 1.27 7.04 -3.33
N PHE A 56 0.17 7.67 -2.93
CA PHE A 56 -0.07 8.10 -1.57
C PHE A 56 -1.12 7.20 -0.95
N VAL A 57 -0.75 6.47 0.09
CA VAL A 57 -1.69 5.59 0.79
C VAL A 57 -2.69 6.45 1.56
N THR A 58 -3.97 6.20 1.31
CA THR A 58 -5.10 6.86 1.96
C THR A 58 -5.86 5.94 2.91
N GLY A 59 -5.59 4.64 2.88
CA GLY A 59 -6.18 3.68 3.81
C GLY A 59 -5.47 2.33 3.86
N VAL A 60 -5.58 1.67 5.01
CA VAL A 60 -5.03 0.33 5.25
C VAL A 60 -6.12 -0.53 5.88
N LYS A 61 -6.37 -1.71 5.30
CA LYS A 61 -7.34 -2.68 5.82
C LYS A 61 -6.67 -4.03 6.00
N ALA A 62 -6.68 -4.55 7.23
CA ALA A 62 -6.24 -5.92 7.47
C ALA A 62 -7.23 -6.91 6.85
N VAL A 63 -6.73 -7.82 6.03
CA VAL A 63 -7.52 -8.93 5.49
C VAL A 63 -7.38 -10.08 6.47
N GLY A 64 -8.50 -10.54 7.01
CA GLY A 64 -8.54 -11.78 7.79
C GLY A 64 -8.05 -12.97 6.94
N GLU A 65 -7.63 -14.05 7.60
CA GLU A 65 -7.22 -15.27 6.91
C GLU A 65 -8.31 -15.69 5.91
N VAL A 66 -7.96 -15.74 4.63
CA VAL A 66 -8.85 -16.25 3.59
C VAL A 66 -9.01 -17.74 3.88
N PRO A 67 -10.23 -18.24 4.16
CA PRO A 67 -10.44 -19.66 4.40
C PRO A 67 -9.89 -20.45 3.20
N PRO A 68 -9.12 -21.53 3.42
CA PRO A 68 -8.70 -22.39 2.32
C PRO A 68 -9.96 -22.94 1.62
N LEU A 69 -10.00 -22.81 0.30
CA LEU A 69 -11.04 -23.42 -0.55
C LEU A 69 -10.95 -24.94 -0.52
#